data_AF-A0A7R9JI60-F1
#
_entry.id   AF-A0A7R9JI60-F1
#
_cell.length_a   1.000
_cell.length_b   1.000
_cell.length_c   1.000
_cell.angle_alpha   90.00
_cell.angle_beta   90.00
_cell.angle_gamma   90.00
#
_symmetry.space_group_name_H-M   'P 1'
#
loop_
_entity.id
_entity.type
_entity.pdbx_description
1 polymer ?
#
loop_
_entity_poly.entity_id
_entity_poly.type
_entity_poly.pdbx_seq_one_letter_code
_entity_poly.pdbx_strand_id
1 'polypeptide(L)'
;VAYTFDAGSNACLYLLESDVSAVLSAINHVFPPANDSVEYLKGLPVNIDPLDKKVTESLAMKPHEPGSLKFIIHTQLGEGPQVVQDLDQHLLTPAGDPKFLNPRHDN
;
A
#
# COMPACT_ATOMS: atom_id res chain seq x y z
N VAL A 1 -15.69 -6.74 2.53
CA VAL A 1 -14.32 -6.43 2.99
C VAL A 1 -14.02 -7.21 4.25
N ALA A 2 -12.86 -7.85 4.33
CA ALA A 2 -12.33 -8.49 5.53
C ALA A 2 -10.99 -7.85 5.92
N TYR A 3 -10.64 -7.84 7.20
CA TYR A 3 -9.39 -7.28 7.70
C TYR A 3 -8.63 -8.27 8.58
N THR A 4 -7.30 -8.16 8.60
CA THR A 4 -6.41 -8.87 9.51
C THR A 4 -5.25 -7.97 9.92
N PHE A 5 -4.62 -8.28 11.06
CA PHE A 5 -3.43 -7.61 11.59
C PHE A 5 -2.41 -8.67 11.99
N ASP A 6 -1.15 -8.49 11.58
CA ASP A 6 -0.03 -9.27 12.10
C ASP A 6 0.47 -8.66 13.42
N ALA A 7 1.77 -8.79 13.74
CA ALA A 7 2.38 -8.19 14.93
C ALA A 7 2.63 -6.67 14.77
N GLY A 8 1.58 -5.90 14.46
CA GLY A 8 1.65 -4.45 14.29
C GLY A 8 0.31 -3.82 13.96
N SER A 9 0.28 -2.48 13.86
CA SER A 9 -0.95 -1.71 13.62
C SER A 9 -1.31 -1.56 12.13
N ASN A 10 -0.55 -2.16 11.22
CA ASN A 10 -0.86 -2.13 9.79
C ASN A 10 -2.00 -3.12 9.50
N ALA A 11 -3.10 -2.63 8.94
CA ALA A 11 -4.22 -3.46 8.52
C ALA A 11 -3.98 -4.04 7.13
N CYS A 12 -4.20 -5.34 6.96
CA CYS A 12 -4.32 -5.98 5.66
C CYS A 12 -5.81 -6.19 5.34
N LEU A 13 -6.24 -5.71 4.17
CA LEU A 13 -7.63 -5.75 3.72
C LEU A 13 -7.77 -6.73 2.56
N TYR A 14 -8.72 -7.67 2.67
CA TYR A 14 -9.14 -8.55 1.59
C TYR A 14 -10.52 -8.13 1.08
N LEU A 15 -10.62 -7.95 -0.23
CA LEU A 15 -11.82 -7.46 -0.91
C LEU A 15 -11.81 -7.94 -2.36
N LEU A 16 -12.99 -7.93 -3.00
CA LEU A 16 -13.11 -8.14 -4.43
C LEU A 16 -12.63 -6.90 -5.18
N GLU A 17 -12.12 -7.08 -6.40
CA GLU A 17 -11.63 -5.98 -7.25
C GLU A 17 -12.70 -4.88 -7.45
N SER A 18 -13.96 -5.29 -7.62
CA SER A 18 -15.10 -4.37 -7.77
C SER A 18 -15.31 -3.41 -6.60
N ASP A 19 -14.83 -3.78 -5.41
CA ASP A 19 -15.04 -3.01 -4.18
C ASP A 19 -13.87 -2.09 -3.86
N VAL A 20 -12.72 -2.23 -4.55
CA VAL A 20 -11.48 -1.50 -4.23
C VAL A 20 -11.68 0.00 -4.26
N SER A 21 -12.28 0.52 -5.33
CA SER A 21 -12.55 1.94 -5.52
C SER A 21 -13.37 2.53 -4.36
N ALA A 22 -14.49 1.89 -4.02
CA ALA A 22 -15.38 2.34 -2.95
C ALA A 22 -14.70 2.30 -1.57
N VAL A 23 -13.93 1.25 -1.29
CA VAL A 23 -13.21 1.10 -0.02
C VAL A 23 -12.10 2.12 0.12
N LEU A 24 -11.32 2.37 -0.95
CA LEU A 24 -10.29 3.43 -0.94
C LEU A 24 -10.92 4.82 -0.74
N SER A 25 -12.06 5.08 -1.37
CA SER A 25 -12.79 6.34 -1.20
C SER A 25 -13.23 6.54 0.26
N ALA A 26 -13.73 5.47 0.91
CA ALA A 26 -14.07 5.49 2.34
C ALA A 26 -12.85 5.66 3.25
N ILE A 27 -11.74 4.98 2.95
CA ILE A 27 -10.48 5.12 3.69
C ILE A 27 -9.97 6.56 3.59
N ASN A 28 -9.95 7.15 2.40
CA ASN A 28 -9.48 8.52 2.20
C ASN A 28 -10.39 9.56 2.88
N HIS A 29 -11.69 9.26 3.01
CA HIS A 29 -12.60 10.11 3.76
C HIS A 29 -12.31 10.08 5.27
N VAL A 30 -12.05 8.89 5.82
CA VAL A 30 -11.79 8.69 7.25
C VAL A 30 -10.35 9.04 7.64
N PHE A 31 -9.38 8.74 6.79
CA PHE A 31 -7.95 8.97 6.98
C PHE A 31 -7.43 9.81 5.82
N PRO A 32 -7.74 11.12 5.78
CA PRO A 32 -7.29 12.00 4.71
C PRO A 32 -5.77 11.92 4.54
N PRO A 33 -5.27 11.84 3.29
CA PRO A 33 -3.82 11.90 3.06
C PRO A 33 -3.28 13.27 3.47
N ALA A 34 -2.02 13.33 3.90
CA ALA A 34 -1.35 14.62 4.15
C ALA A 34 -1.11 15.41 2.86
N ASN A 35 -0.95 14.71 1.73
CA ASN A 35 -0.77 15.26 0.40
C ASN A 35 -1.21 14.26 -0.67
N ASP A 36 -1.55 14.74 -1.86
CA ASP A 36 -1.89 13.91 -3.03
C ASP A 36 -0.61 13.37 -3.71
N SER A 37 0.24 12.70 -2.93
CA SER A 37 1.50 12.13 -3.43
C SER A 37 1.28 10.77 -4.10
N VAL A 38 2.03 10.51 -5.19
CA VAL A 38 2.14 9.17 -5.80
C VAL A 38 2.63 8.14 -4.76
N GLU A 39 3.31 8.57 -3.70
CA GLU A 39 3.75 7.71 -2.61
C GLU A 39 2.62 7.25 -1.68
N TYR A 40 1.45 7.89 -1.71
CA TYR A 40 0.33 7.53 -0.85
C TYR A 40 -0.33 6.22 -1.29
N LEU A 41 -0.52 6.00 -2.60
CA LEU A 41 -1.11 4.79 -3.14
C LEU A 41 -0.12 4.08 -4.07
N LYS A 42 0.41 2.96 -3.62
CA LYS A 42 1.44 2.17 -4.30
C LYS A 42 0.87 0.87 -4.85
N GLY A 43 1.52 0.32 -5.87
CA GLY A 43 1.16 -0.99 -6.44
C GLY A 43 0.26 -0.86 -7.65
N LEU A 44 -0.81 -1.65 -7.70
CA LEU A 44 -1.71 -1.69 -8.85
C LEU A 44 -2.46 -0.35 -9.00
N PRO A 45 -2.48 0.25 -10.21
CA PRO A 45 -3.20 1.49 -10.45
C PRO A 45 -4.70 1.27 -10.28
N VAL A 46 -5.39 2.27 -9.74
CA VAL A 46 -6.83 2.24 -9.55
C VAL A 46 -7.40 3.65 -9.68
N ASN A 47 -8.52 3.76 -10.37
CA ASN A 47 -9.30 4.99 -10.38
C ASN A 47 -10.23 4.98 -9.16
N ILE A 48 -10.14 6.01 -8.32
CA ILE A 48 -10.96 6.11 -7.11
C ILE A 48 -12.21 6.91 -7.45
N ASP A 49 -13.35 6.26 -7.37
CA ASP A 49 -14.65 6.89 -7.60
C ASP A 49 -15.05 7.79 -6.41
N PRO A 50 -15.86 8.83 -6.66
CA PRO A 50 -16.40 9.64 -5.60
C PRO A 50 -17.16 8.80 -4.57
N LEU A 51 -16.97 9.12 -3.29
CA LEU A 51 -17.62 8.40 -2.20
C LEU A 51 -19.15 8.55 -2.28
N ASP A 52 -19.88 7.43 -2.21
CA ASP A 52 -21.33 7.45 -2.09
C ASP A 52 -21.73 8.08 -0.74
N LYS A 53 -22.59 9.10 -0.78
CA LYS A 53 -23.12 9.80 0.41
C LYS A 53 -23.73 8.85 1.42
N LYS A 54 -24.41 7.79 0.97
CA LYS A 54 -24.99 6.78 1.87
C LYS A 54 -23.93 6.04 2.67
N VAL A 55 -22.77 5.77 2.06
CA VAL A 55 -21.63 5.14 2.73
C VAL A 55 -21.08 6.07 3.79
N THR A 56 -20.86 7.35 3.44
CA THR A 56 -20.42 8.39 4.39
C THR A 56 -21.35 8.51 5.60
N GLU A 57 -22.66 8.58 5.35
CA GLU A 57 -23.67 8.67 6.41
C GLU A 57 -23.69 7.43 7.32
N SER A 58 -23.51 6.24 6.74
CA SER A 58 -23.51 4.98 7.48
C SER A 58 -22.25 4.73 8.31
N LEU A 59 -21.09 5.22 7.88
CA LEU A 59 -19.81 5.03 8.58
C LEU A 59 -19.82 5.71 9.95
N ALA A 60 -20.54 6.83 10.10
CA ALA A 60 -20.66 7.61 11.34
C ALA A 60 -19.32 7.91 12.04
N MET A 61 -18.24 7.96 11.28
CA MET A 61 -16.87 8.19 11.76
C MET A 61 -16.44 9.62 11.41
N LYS A 62 -15.82 10.30 12.37
CA LYS A 62 -15.18 11.59 12.10
C LYS A 62 -13.85 11.34 11.38
N PRO A 63 -13.49 12.16 10.38
CA PRO A 63 -12.17 12.12 9.78
C PRO A 63 -11.08 12.30 10.84
N HIS A 64 -10.01 11.52 10.71
CA HIS A 64 -8.78 11.66 11.48
C HIS A 64 -7.93 12.82 10.96
N GLU A 65 -6.88 13.17 11.71
CA GLU A 65 -5.89 14.14 11.25
C GLU A 65 -5.25 13.69 9.92
N PRO A 66 -5.07 14.60 8.95
CA PRO A 66 -4.41 14.30 7.69
C PRO A 66 -3.04 13.64 7.88
N GLY A 67 -2.77 12.56 7.16
CA GLY A 67 -1.51 11.81 7.24
C GLY A 67 -1.40 10.81 8.40
N SER A 68 -2.47 10.62 9.17
CA SER A 68 -2.55 9.54 10.18
C SER A 68 -2.37 8.15 9.57
N LEU A 69 -2.84 7.94 8.34
CA LEU A 69 -2.46 6.81 7.49
C LEU A 69 -1.32 7.24 6.55
N LYS A 70 -0.20 6.53 6.61
CA LYS A 70 1.02 6.89 5.87
C LYS A 70 0.91 6.62 4.37
N PHE A 71 0.49 5.42 4.00
CA PHE A 71 0.30 4.99 2.60
C PHE A 71 -0.49 3.68 2.56
N ILE A 72 -0.91 3.30 1.36
CA ILE A 72 -1.62 2.07 1.01
C ILE A 72 -0.82 1.33 -0.06
N ILE A 73 -0.70 0.00 0.08
CA ILE A 73 -0.18 -0.88 -0.96
C ILE A 73 -1.34 -1.70 -1.52
N HIS A 74 -1.70 -1.45 -2.77
CA HIS A 74 -2.74 -2.19 -3.49
C HIS A 74 -2.09 -3.31 -4.32
N THR A 75 -2.44 -4.56 -3.98
CA THR A 75 -1.90 -5.75 -4.64
C THR A 75 -2.97 -6.82 -4.79
N GLN A 76 -2.65 -7.90 -5.50
CA GLN A 76 -3.52 -9.04 -5.71
C GLN A 76 -2.78 -10.35 -5.42
N LEU A 77 -3.51 -11.47 -5.46
CA LEU A 77 -2.91 -12.79 -5.38
C LEU A 77 -1.89 -12.96 -6.51
N GLY A 78 -0.70 -13.42 -6.13
CA GLY A 78 0.40 -13.65 -7.06
C GLY A 78 0.85 -15.10 -7.08
N GLU A 79 1.80 -15.37 -7.95
CA GLU A 79 2.48 -16.66 -8.06
C GLU A 79 3.45 -16.89 -6.89
N GLY A 80 3.91 -18.15 -6.75
CA GLY A 80 4.95 -18.52 -5.80
C GLY A 80 6.35 -17.98 -6.17
N PRO A 81 7.40 -18.39 -5.44
CA PRO A 81 8.78 -17.99 -5.71
C PRO A 81 9.21 -18.25 -7.17
N GLN A 82 9.93 -17.30 -7.76
CA GLN A 82 10.40 -17.35 -9.16
C GLN A 82 11.94 -17.36 -9.21
N VAL A 83 12.52 -18.11 -10.16
CA VAL A 83 13.97 -18.03 -10.45
C VAL A 83 14.22 -16.89 -11.42
N VAL A 84 15.04 -15.92 -11.03
CA VAL A 84 15.47 -14.82 -11.90
C VAL A 84 16.72 -15.25 -12.66
N GLN A 85 16.62 -15.45 -13.98
CA GLN A 85 17.74 -15.89 -14.83
C GLN A 85 18.60 -14.72 -15.34
N ASP A 86 18.06 -13.50 -15.24
CA ASP A 86 18.73 -12.28 -15.68
C ASP A 86 19.87 -11.91 -14.72
N LEU A 87 21.11 -12.00 -15.21
CA LEU A 87 22.31 -11.70 -14.44
C LEU A 87 22.38 -10.22 -14.00
N ASP A 88 21.72 -9.32 -14.73
CA ASP A 88 21.70 -7.91 -14.39
C ASP A 88 20.87 -7.66 -13.11
N GLN A 89 19.92 -8.54 -12.82
CA GLN A 89 19.10 -8.51 -11.60
C GLN A 89 19.73 -9.20 -10.40
N HIS A 90 20.92 -9.79 -10.54
CA HIS A 90 21.66 -10.29 -9.39
C HIS A 90 21.97 -9.16 -8.41
N LEU A 91 21.81 -9.41 -7.12
CA LEU A 91 22.15 -8.43 -6.07
C LEU A 91 23.65 -8.39 -5.73
N LEU A 92 24.43 -9.36 -6.25
CA LEU A 92 25.88 -9.47 -6.04
C LEU A 92 26.64 -9.25 -7.36
N THR A 93 27.87 -8.76 -7.25
CA THR A 93 28.85 -8.71 -8.34
C THR A 93 29.43 -10.10 -8.62
N PRO A 94 30.15 -10.31 -9.73
CA PRO A 94 30.85 -11.57 -9.98
C PRO A 94 31.89 -11.97 -8.93
N ALA A 95 32.39 -11.01 -8.14
CA ALA A 95 33.30 -11.26 -7.03
C ALA A 95 32.58 -11.71 -5.74
N GLY A 96 31.24 -11.66 -5.71
CA GLY A 96 30.43 -12.04 -4.55
C GLY A 96 30.07 -10.87 -3.62
N ASP A 97 30.48 -9.64 -3.95
CA ASP A 97 30.17 -8.44 -3.15
C ASP A 97 28.77 -7.88 -3.49
N PRO A 98 28.05 -7.25 -2.55
CA PRO A 98 26.80 -6.56 -2.84
C PRO A 98 26.97 -5.44 -3.88
N LYS A 99 26.09 -5.37 -4.88
CA LYS A 99 26.11 -4.29 -5.90
C LYS A 99 25.81 -2.91 -5.31
N PHE A 100 25.00 -2.87 -4.25
CA PHE A 100 24.60 -1.65 -3.57
C PHE A 100 24.94 -1.78 -2.08
N LEU A 101 25.90 -0.97 -1.63
CA LEU A 101 26.21 -0.81 -0.21
C LEU A 101 25.58 0.51 0.23
N ASN A 102 24.71 0.46 1.25
CA ASN A 102 24.34 1.69 1.93
C ASN A 102 25.60 2.24 2.62
N PRO A 103 25.88 3.55 2.52
CA PRO A 103 26.93 4.14 3.32
C PRO A 103 26.61 3.85 4.79
N ARG A 104 27.60 3.31 5.52
CA ARG A 104 27.42 3.11 6.96
C ARG A 104 27.19 4.48 7.58
N HIS A 105 26.10 4.62 8.33
CA HIS A 105 25.96 5.70 9.29
C HIS A 105 26.88 5.36 10.47
N ASP A 106 28.18 5.64 10.29
CA ASP A 106 29.13 5.63 11.38
C ASP A 106 28.78 6.85 12.26
N ASN A 107 28.26 6.58 13.46
CA ASN A 107 28.07 7.58 14.53
C ASN A 107 29.41 7.96 15.15
#